data_AF-A0A534KWF9-F1
#
_entry.id   AF-A0A534KWF9-F1
#
_cell.length_a   1.000
_cell.length_b   1.000
_cell.length_c   1.000
_cell.angle_alpha   90.00
_cell.angle_beta   90.00
_cell.angle_gamma   90.00
#
_symmetry.space_group_name_H-M   'P 1'
#
loop_
_entity.id
_entity.type
_entity.pdbx_description
1 polymer ?
#
loop_
_entity_poly.entity_id
_entity_poly.type
_entity_poly.pdbx_seq_one_letter_code
_entity_poly.pdbx_strand_id
1 'polypeptide(L)'
;MQDADAFDGVVFLGTARTAKRDPYRLSLFGAHLESDERPLVILPVQGGTFLVTDRRLLELRAHLEVHGAWNVKEFQGYMIQRSIDRGSVRAIEHAVRGAVDGVGNRRIEDALLLTTANGQEDILVSRGPGPTLPDADFAVLRDAVLGRQAK
;
A
#
# COMPACT_ATOMS: atom_id res chain seq x y z
N MET A 1 15.14 8.71 12.04
CA MET A 1 14.36 8.71 10.79
C MET A 1 15.08 7.76 9.86
N GLN A 2 14.41 6.74 9.34
CA GLN A 2 15.09 5.76 8.47
C GLN A 2 15.16 6.31 7.04
N ASP A 3 16.35 6.23 6.45
CA ASP A 3 16.62 6.67 5.08
C ASP A 3 16.27 5.59 4.05
N ALA A 4 16.46 5.87 2.76
CA ALA A 4 16.14 4.96 1.65
C ALA A 4 16.79 3.56 1.79
N ASP A 5 17.90 3.46 2.51
CA ASP A 5 18.63 2.22 2.81
C ASP A 5 17.76 1.19 3.58
N ALA A 6 16.75 1.63 4.32
CA ALA A 6 15.81 0.71 4.98
C ALA A 6 15.00 -0.14 3.99
N PHE A 7 14.94 0.29 2.73
CA PHE A 7 14.26 -0.43 1.66
C PHE A 7 15.18 -1.37 0.88
N ASP A 8 16.42 -1.56 1.33
CA ASP A 8 17.31 -2.58 0.80
C ASP A 8 16.73 -3.98 1.07
N GLY A 9 16.47 -4.71 -0.01
CA GLY A 9 15.85 -6.03 0.03
C GLY A 9 14.32 -6.04 -0.01
N VAL A 10 13.67 -4.88 -0.10
CA VAL A 10 12.21 -4.79 -0.27
C VAL A 10 11.77 -5.32 -1.63
N VAL A 11 10.68 -6.07 -1.62
CA VAL A 11 10.04 -6.55 -2.85
C VAL A 11 9.02 -5.53 -3.34
N PHE A 12 9.17 -5.10 -4.60
CA PHE A 12 8.23 -4.21 -5.27
C PHE A 12 7.25 -5.03 -6.11
N LEU A 13 5.97 -4.90 -5.84
CA LEU A 13 4.89 -5.65 -6.49
C LEU A 13 4.06 -4.79 -7.43
N GLY A 14 3.29 -5.47 -8.28
CA GLY A 14 2.40 -4.87 -9.26
C GLY A 14 3.16 -4.03 -10.29
N THR A 15 2.59 -2.87 -10.63
CA THR A 15 3.13 -1.97 -11.65
C THR A 15 4.47 -1.32 -11.25
N ALA A 16 4.89 -1.43 -9.99
CA ALA A 16 6.17 -0.90 -9.52
C ALA A 16 7.36 -1.84 -9.74
N ARG A 17 7.18 -3.07 -10.23
CA ARG A 17 8.28 -4.05 -10.37
C ARG A 17 9.44 -3.57 -11.24
N THR A 18 9.15 -2.80 -12.28
CA THR A 18 10.14 -2.22 -13.20
C THR A 18 10.40 -0.75 -12.94
N ALA A 19 9.75 -0.15 -11.92
CA ALA A 19 9.91 1.25 -11.64
C ALA A 19 11.32 1.50 -11.06
N LYS A 20 11.94 2.60 -11.49
CA LYS A 20 13.19 3.06 -10.89
C LYS A 20 12.95 3.31 -9.41
N ARG A 21 13.73 2.65 -8.54
CA ARG A 21 13.74 2.92 -7.09
C ARG A 21 14.19 4.36 -6.91
N ASP A 22 13.23 5.25 -6.67
CA ASP A 22 13.48 6.67 -6.43
C ASP A 22 13.83 6.85 -4.94
N PRO A 23 15.10 7.14 -4.59
CA PRO A 23 15.52 7.25 -3.20
C PRO A 23 14.76 8.35 -2.44
N TYR A 24 14.38 9.43 -3.13
CA TYR A 24 13.62 10.51 -2.51
C TYR A 24 12.21 10.05 -2.13
N ARG A 25 11.53 9.31 -3.02
CA ARG A 25 10.21 8.76 -2.68
C ARG A 25 10.29 7.74 -1.56
N LEU A 26 11.32 6.90 -1.54
CA LEU A 26 11.52 5.91 -0.48
C LEU A 26 11.82 6.56 0.88
N SER A 27 12.59 7.66 0.92
CA SER A 27 12.81 8.38 2.18
C SER A 27 11.53 9.00 2.73
N LEU A 28 10.61 9.47 1.87
CA LEU A 28 9.29 9.93 2.30
C LEU A 28 8.44 8.80 2.92
N PHE A 29 8.57 7.56 2.45
CA PHE A 29 7.94 6.41 3.10
C PHE A 29 8.66 6.04 4.41
N GLY A 30 9.99 6.07 4.40
CA GLY A 30 10.85 5.79 5.55
C GLY A 30 10.62 6.73 6.73
N ALA A 31 10.18 7.95 6.47
CA ALA A 31 9.78 8.91 7.50
C ALA A 31 8.65 8.41 8.42
N HIS A 32 7.88 7.41 7.99
CA HIS A 32 6.80 6.80 8.78
C HIS A 32 7.21 5.53 9.53
N LEU A 33 8.44 5.06 9.37
CA LEU A 33 8.92 3.84 10.03
C LEU A 33 9.42 4.13 11.44
N GLU A 34 9.11 3.24 12.38
CA GLU A 34 9.76 3.27 13.69
C GLU A 34 11.24 2.88 13.57
N SER A 35 12.02 3.20 14.60
CA SER A 35 13.37 2.66 14.75
C SER A 35 13.36 1.13 14.67
N ASP A 36 14.28 0.59 13.87
CA ASP A 36 14.44 -0.83 13.54
C ASP A 36 13.26 -1.53 12.85
N GLU A 37 12.21 -0.80 12.46
CA GLU A 37 11.15 -1.37 11.63
C GLU A 37 11.68 -1.64 10.22
N ARG A 38 11.39 -2.82 9.67
CA ARG A 38 11.92 -3.28 8.38
C ARG A 38 10.81 -3.42 7.35
N PRO A 39 10.81 -2.58 6.30
CA PRO A 39 10.00 -2.79 5.11
C PRO A 39 10.23 -4.17 4.48
N LEU A 40 9.16 -4.82 4.03
CA LEU A 40 9.21 -6.12 3.35
C LEU A 40 8.68 -6.03 1.92
N VAL A 41 7.53 -5.38 1.76
CA VAL A 41 6.82 -5.29 0.48
C VAL A 41 6.26 -3.89 0.26
N ILE A 42 6.39 -3.39 -0.97
CA ILE A 42 5.69 -2.21 -1.47
C ILE A 42 4.73 -2.62 -2.59
N LEU A 43 3.47 -2.21 -2.45
CA LEU A 43 2.44 -2.35 -3.48
C LEU A 43 1.79 -0.98 -3.75
N PRO A 44 1.85 -0.44 -4.97
CA PRO A 44 1.01 0.70 -5.36
C PRO A 44 -0.47 0.31 -5.23
N VAL A 45 -1.24 1.17 -4.58
CA VAL A 45 -2.70 1.00 -4.43
C VAL A 45 -3.42 2.24 -4.93
N GLN A 46 -4.74 2.20 -5.09
CA GLN A 46 -5.48 3.26 -5.72
C GLN A 46 -5.30 4.54 -4.92
N GLY A 47 -4.59 5.52 -5.47
CA GLY A 47 -4.32 6.83 -4.86
C GLY A 47 -3.32 6.81 -3.70
N GLY A 48 -2.52 5.76 -3.56
CA GLY A 48 -1.59 5.60 -2.44
C GLY A 48 -0.53 4.52 -2.64
N THR A 49 0.07 4.10 -1.53
CA THR A 49 1.02 2.99 -1.46
C THR A 49 0.72 2.16 -0.24
N PHE A 50 0.61 0.85 -0.42
CA PHE A 50 0.51 -0.11 0.66
C PHE A 50 1.90 -0.67 0.96
N LEU A 51 2.34 -0.49 2.20
CA LEU A 51 3.65 -0.87 2.70
C LEU A 51 3.47 -1.91 3.80
N VAL A 52 4.04 -3.10 3.59
CA VAL A 52 4.07 -4.16 4.61
C VAL A 52 5.45 -4.16 5.25
N THR A 53 5.48 -4.08 6.58
CA THR A 53 6.71 -4.17 7.37
C THR A 53 6.75 -5.45 8.19
N ASP A 54 7.84 -5.66 8.92
CA ASP A 54 7.94 -6.72 9.91
C ASP A 54 6.95 -6.57 11.08
N ARG A 55 6.44 -5.36 11.33
CA ARG A 55 5.55 -5.04 12.47
C ARG A 55 4.12 -4.69 12.07
N ARG A 56 3.90 -3.94 10.99
CA ARG A 56 2.58 -3.38 10.63
C ARG A 56 2.39 -3.25 9.13
N LEU A 57 1.15 -3.02 8.73
CA LEU A 57 0.76 -2.70 7.37
C LEU A 57 0.32 -1.23 7.36
N LEU A 58 0.89 -0.45 6.44
CA LEU A 58 0.65 0.97 6.30
C LEU A 58 0.00 1.25 4.95
N GLU A 59 -1.13 1.95 4.95
CA GLU A 59 -1.65 2.59 3.74
C GLU A 59 -1.23 4.05 3.75
N LEU A 60 -0.34 4.42 2.83
CA LEU A 60 0.20 5.77 2.69
C LEU A 60 -0.51 6.49 1.55
N ARG A 61 -0.91 7.75 1.79
CA ARG A 61 -1.55 8.62 0.80
C ARG A 61 -0.74 9.87 0.57
N ALA A 62 -0.72 10.36 -0.66
CA ALA A 62 -0.13 11.65 -0.95
C ALA A 62 -0.92 12.74 -0.21
N HIS A 63 -0.23 13.50 0.64
CA HIS A 63 -0.77 14.68 1.30
C HIS A 63 -0.66 15.86 0.34
N LEU A 64 -1.81 16.40 -0.06
CA LEU A 64 -1.91 17.52 -1.00
C LEU A 64 -2.60 18.68 -0.31
N GLU A 65 -1.89 19.78 -0.11
CA GLU A 65 -2.47 21.01 0.45
C GLU A 65 -2.86 21.97 -0.67
N VAL A 66 -4.03 22.60 -0.54
CA VAL A 66 -4.51 23.58 -1.51
C VAL A 66 -4.02 24.95 -1.09
N HIS A 67 -3.22 25.59 -1.95
CA HIS A 67 -2.75 26.96 -1.72
C HIS A 67 -3.32 27.92 -2.78
N GLY A 68 -3.78 29.08 -2.29
CA GLY A 68 -4.16 30.24 -3.10
C GLY A 68 -5.53 30.17 -3.79
N ALA A 69 -5.90 31.28 -4.45
CA ALA A 69 -7.20 31.47 -5.10
C ALA A 69 -7.45 30.58 -6.34
N TRP A 70 -6.45 29.81 -6.77
CA TRP A 70 -6.45 29.02 -8.01
C TRP A 70 -6.50 27.50 -7.78
N ASN A 71 -6.73 27.04 -6.54
CA ASN A 71 -6.80 25.62 -6.18
C ASN A 71 -5.56 24.78 -6.59
N VAL A 72 -4.37 25.38 -6.56
CA VAL A 72 -3.13 24.62 -6.83
C VAL A 72 -2.86 23.69 -5.65
N LYS A 73 -2.68 22.40 -5.93
CA LYS A 73 -2.35 21.38 -4.94
C LYS A 73 -0.84 21.21 -4.85
N GLU A 74 -0.26 21.54 -3.70
CA GLU A 74 1.15 21.30 -3.41
C GLU A 74 1.32 19.96 -2.70
N PHE A 75 2.30 19.17 -3.15
CA PHE A 75 2.63 17.90 -2.54
C PHE A 75 3.52 18.12 -1.32
N GLN A 76 3.02 17.75 -0.15
CA GLN A 76 3.70 17.93 1.13
C GLN A 76 4.36 16.65 1.65
N GLY A 77 4.20 15.53 0.96
CA GLY A 77 4.72 14.22 1.36
C GLY A 77 3.63 13.15 1.40
N TYR A 78 3.86 12.10 2.17
CA TYR A 78 2.86 11.07 2.43
C TYR A 78 2.32 11.18 3.85
N MET A 79 1.09 10.70 4.05
CA MET A 79 0.48 10.53 5.36
C MET A 79 -0.02 9.10 5.52
N ILE A 80 -0.01 8.61 6.76
CA ILE A 80 -0.60 7.32 7.10
C ILE A 80 -2.13 7.48 7.11
N GLN A 81 -2.81 6.86 6.15
CA GLN A 81 -4.26 6.75 6.15
C GLN A 81 -4.72 5.63 7.09
N ARG A 82 -4.02 4.49 7.06
CA ARG A 82 -4.29 3.34 7.93
C ARG A 82 -3.00 2.71 8.40
N SER A 83 -3.01 2.23 9.64
CA SER A 83 -1.96 1.44 10.27
C SER A 83 -2.60 0.23 10.93
N ILE A 84 -2.24 -0.95 10.46
CA ILE A 84 -2.79 -2.23 10.92
C ILE A 84 -1.64 -3.02 11.55
N ASP A 85 -1.78 -3.42 12.81
CA ASP A 85 -0.82 -4.34 13.42
C ASP A 85 -0.77 -5.64 12.61
N ARG A 86 0.41 -6.02 12.14
CA ARG A 86 0.56 -7.22 11.32
C ARG A 86 0.19 -8.47 12.12
N GLY A 87 0.43 -8.47 13.44
CA GLY A 87 0.13 -9.61 14.32
C GLY A 87 -1.37 -9.88 14.47
N SER A 88 -2.17 -8.84 14.22
CA SER A 88 -3.63 -8.92 14.24
C SER A 88 -4.24 -9.55 12.98
N VAL A 89 -3.50 -9.63 11.86
CA VAL A 89 -4.01 -10.13 10.59
C VAL A 89 -4.07 -11.66 10.61
N ARG A 90 -5.23 -12.22 10.29
CA ARG A 90 -5.52 -13.66 10.30
C ARG A 90 -5.63 -14.26 8.90
N ALA A 91 -6.12 -13.47 7.95
CA ALA A 91 -6.22 -13.86 6.56
C ALA A 91 -6.12 -12.64 5.65
N ILE A 92 -5.71 -12.88 4.42
CA ILE A 92 -5.78 -11.91 3.32
C ILE A 92 -6.28 -12.62 2.08
N GLU A 93 -7.26 -12.01 1.41
CA GLU A 93 -7.84 -12.50 0.16
C GLU A 93 -7.67 -11.45 -0.93
N HIS A 94 -7.54 -11.91 -2.18
CA HIS A 94 -7.57 -11.06 -3.36
C HIS A 94 -8.95 -11.17 -4.01
N ALA A 95 -9.63 -10.04 -4.14
CA ALA A 95 -10.98 -9.97 -4.67
C ALA A 95 -11.04 -9.04 -5.88
N VAL A 96 -11.54 -9.57 -7.00
CA VAL A 96 -11.82 -8.82 -8.22
C VAL A 96 -13.33 -8.74 -8.39
N ARG A 97 -13.89 -7.53 -8.34
CA ARG A 97 -15.34 -7.30 -8.31
C ARG A 97 -15.75 -6.33 -9.41
N GLY A 98 -16.92 -6.56 -10.00
CA GLY A 98 -17.54 -5.56 -10.87
C GLY A 98 -18.07 -4.38 -10.05
N ALA A 99 -17.83 -3.16 -10.51
CA ALA A 99 -18.30 -1.93 -9.91
C ALA A 99 -18.86 -0.97 -10.97
N VAL A 100 -19.58 0.06 -10.51
CA VAL A 100 -20.08 1.14 -11.36
C VAL A 100 -19.61 2.45 -10.76
N ASP A 101 -18.99 3.32 -11.58
CA ASP A 101 -18.59 4.64 -11.11
C ASP A 101 -19.79 5.60 -10.97
N GLY A 102 -19.57 6.77 -10.36
CA GLY A 102 -20.64 7.75 -10.09
C GLY A 102 -21.33 8.31 -11.34
N VAL A 103 -20.83 7.99 -12.53
CA VAL A 103 -21.38 8.41 -13.84
C VAL A 103 -21.95 7.23 -14.64
N GLY A 104 -22.03 6.03 -14.04
CA GLY A 104 -22.68 4.87 -14.62
C GLY A 104 -21.77 3.97 -15.46
N ASN A 105 -20.46 4.23 -15.55
CA ASN A 105 -19.56 3.35 -16.31
C ASN A 105 -19.19 2.12 -15.50
N ARG A 106 -19.16 0.97 -16.18
CA ARG A 106 -18.66 -0.27 -15.59
C ARG A 106 -17.16 -0.17 -15.34
N ARG A 107 -16.75 -0.61 -14.16
CA ARG A 107 -15.36 -0.70 -13.69
C ARG A 107 -15.13 -2.05 -13.05
N ILE A 108 -13.87 -2.41 -12.91
CA ILE A 108 -13.40 -3.50 -12.08
C ILE A 108 -12.71 -2.90 -10.87
N GLU A 109 -13.08 -3.36 -9.68
CA GLU A 109 -12.36 -3.14 -8.44
C GLU A 109 -11.46 -4.33 -8.16
N ASP A 110 -10.18 -4.02 -7.96
CA ASP A 110 -9.12 -4.94 -7.61
C ASP A 110 -8.71 -4.63 -6.16
N ALA A 111 -9.04 -5.52 -5.23
CA ALA A 111 -8.99 -5.24 -3.79
C ALA A 111 -8.36 -6.37 -2.98
N LEU A 112 -7.77 -6.01 -1.85
CA LEU A 112 -7.30 -6.92 -0.82
C LEU A 112 -8.25 -6.87 0.37
N LEU A 113 -8.74 -8.02 0.80
CA LEU A 113 -9.58 -8.15 1.98
C LEU A 113 -8.75 -8.74 3.11
N LEU A 114 -8.47 -7.93 4.11
CA LEU A 114 -7.73 -8.33 5.30
C LEU A 114 -8.74 -8.71 6.39
N THR A 115 -8.66 -9.93 6.90
CA THR A 115 -9.36 -10.30 8.14
C THR A 115 -8.41 -10.08 9.31
N THR A 116 -8.78 -9.19 10.21
CA THR A 116 -8.01 -8.85 11.41
C THR A 116 -8.75 -9.31 12.68
N ALA A 117 -8.08 -9.27 13.83
CA ALA A 117 -8.72 -9.51 15.12
C ALA A 117 -9.88 -8.54 15.43
N ASN A 118 -9.89 -7.35 14.81
CA ASN A 118 -10.86 -6.29 15.06
C ASN A 118 -11.97 -6.22 13.99
N GLY A 119 -11.91 -7.05 12.95
CA GLY A 119 -12.85 -7.03 11.83
C GLY A 119 -12.15 -7.08 10.47
N GLN A 120 -12.91 -6.76 9.42
CA GLN A 120 -12.44 -6.81 8.06
C GLN A 120 -12.02 -5.42 7.55
N GLU A 121 -10.87 -5.36 6.89
CA GLU A 121 -10.33 -4.18 6.25
C GLU A 121 -10.23 -4.39 4.74
N ASP A 122 -10.61 -3.39 3.95
CA ASP A 122 -10.56 -3.44 2.48
C ASP A 122 -9.51 -2.45 1.97
N ILE A 123 -8.50 -2.94 1.24
CA ILE A 123 -7.45 -2.13 0.60
C ILE A 123 -7.66 -2.18 -0.92
N LEU A 124 -8.08 -1.06 -1.50
CA LEU A 124 -8.35 -0.96 -2.92
C LEU A 124 -7.05 -0.77 -3.72
N VAL A 125 -6.61 -1.81 -4.43
CA VAL A 125 -5.39 -1.80 -5.26
C VAL A 125 -5.61 -0.96 -6.51
N SER A 126 -6.71 -1.17 -7.22
CA SER A 126 -7.08 -0.34 -8.35
C SER A 126 -8.57 -0.36 -8.64
N ARG A 127 -9.04 0.68 -9.34
CA ARG A 127 -10.35 0.73 -9.97
C ARG A 127 -10.19 1.17 -11.41
N GLY A 128 -10.51 0.29 -12.34
CA GLY A 128 -10.16 0.50 -13.74
C GLY A 128 -10.87 -0.44 -14.72
N PRO A 129 -10.38 -0.55 -15.96
CA PRO A 129 -10.94 -1.47 -16.96
C PRO A 129 -10.65 -2.96 -16.65
N GLY A 130 -9.70 -3.25 -15.77
CA GLY A 130 -9.34 -4.61 -15.35
C GLY A 130 -8.45 -4.61 -14.10
N PRO A 131 -8.19 -5.79 -13.50
CA PRO A 131 -7.32 -5.91 -12.35
C PRO A 131 -5.85 -5.67 -12.72
N THR A 132 -5.08 -5.25 -11.72
CA THR A 132 -3.68 -4.84 -11.84
C THR A 132 -2.73 -5.65 -10.98
N LEU A 133 -3.23 -6.39 -9.99
CA LEU A 133 -2.45 -7.27 -9.13
C LEU A 133 -2.45 -8.71 -9.70
N PRO A 134 -1.30 -9.22 -10.18
CA PRO A 134 -1.18 -10.61 -10.60
C PRO A 134 -1.20 -11.58 -9.43
N ASP A 135 -1.70 -12.81 -9.63
CA ASP A 135 -1.76 -13.85 -8.59
C ASP A 135 -0.39 -14.18 -7.97
N ALA A 136 0.68 -14.16 -8.78
CA ALA A 136 2.04 -14.39 -8.29
C ALA A 136 2.49 -13.31 -7.30
N ASP A 137 2.10 -12.06 -7.54
CA ASP A 137 2.41 -10.93 -6.66
C ASP A 137 1.55 -10.99 -5.40
N PHE A 138 0.28 -11.35 -5.55
CA PHE A 138 -0.58 -11.61 -4.41
C PHE A 138 -0.04 -12.72 -3.51
N ALA A 139 0.49 -13.81 -4.07
CA ALA A 139 1.11 -14.88 -3.29
C ALA A 139 2.29 -14.36 -2.44
N VAL A 140 3.18 -13.55 -3.03
CA VAL A 140 4.30 -12.92 -2.31
C VAL A 140 3.80 -11.97 -1.22
N LEU A 141 2.78 -11.15 -1.53
CA LEU A 141 2.18 -10.24 -0.56
C LEU A 141 1.56 -11.01 0.61
N ARG A 142 0.79 -12.06 0.32
CA ARG A 142 0.14 -12.90 1.33
C ARG A 142 1.18 -13.50 2.27
N ASP A 143 2.27 -14.02 1.72
CA ASP A 143 3.35 -14.62 2.50
C ASP A 143 4.09 -13.55 3.33
N ALA A 144 4.24 -12.32 2.83
CA ALA A 144 4.80 -11.21 3.60
C ALA A 144 3.86 -10.75 4.73
N VAL A 145 2.55 -10.76 4.52
CA VAL A 145 1.55 -10.37 5.53
C VAL A 145 1.41 -11.44 6.61
N LEU A 146 1.20 -12.69 6.21
CA LEU A 146 0.91 -13.82 7.11
C LEU A 146 2.17 -14.59 7.57
N GLY A 147 3.33 -14.30 6.98
CA GLY A 147 4.59 -14.98 7.29
C GLY A 147 5.02 -14.76 8.74
N ARG A 148 6.00 -15.55 9.19
CA ARG A 148 6.53 -15.47 10.56
C ARG A 148 6.99 -14.04 10.88
N GLN A 149 6.55 -13.55 12.02
CA GLN A 149 7.02 -12.31 12.60
C GLN A 149 8.27 -12.59 13.43
N ALA A 150 9.26 -11.70 13.36
CA ALA A 150 10.35 -11.72 14.30
C ALA A 150 9.75 -11.49 15.71
N LYS A 151 10.08 -12.38 16.65
CA LYS A 151 9.68 -12.24 18.06
C LYS A 151 10.52 -11.18 18.75
#